data_AF-A0A3M1PVE7-F1
#
_entry.id   AF-A0A3M1PVE7-F1
#
_cell.length_a   1.000
_cell.length_b   1.000
_cell.length_c   1.000
_cell.angle_alpha   90.00
_cell.angle_beta   90.00
_cell.angle_gamma   90.00
#
_symmetry.space_group_name_H-M   'P 1'
#
loop_
_entity.id
_entity.type
_entity.pdbx_description
1 polymer ?
#
loop_
_entity_poly.entity_id
_entity_poly.type
_entity_poly.pdbx_seq_one_letter_code
_entity_poly.pdbx_strand_id
1 'polypeptide(L)'
;MTQDDGSGKPRFLSFTMPRTLVFGDKAPAFLPRKNQSMTGETFDEIIQAGTDGVLVDLQGHAVYYSQYLDHTFVTFVRRNGLTDPDTARHFNPKEPWPIGAKELKVSWKIVNPGEDTSGFFTTKAQIARLTYDANGHIVADPSHPRAVTLALVGFHVAGVVKGHPEMIWATFEHKDNAPDVPHQGLSPNTIVSQRNWTFYRAGTPYRACNVNAAGNLTLNEETQTLSPVTEVCRVYAEGTDPGSTDPKDVKNRKAIRELNRSVHGQLKDVWANYFEVGAIWFKDGPKLAPDESLATDDLLTGSLKLSNSTIETFTQTQSTMNNCFRCHNTVQQFPPRAGLVALPGLDLNISHAFVNIFFWSQEKKKELPAAPKK
;
A
#
# COMPACT_ATOMS: atom_id res chain seq x y z
N MET A 1 15.75 6.71 1.85
CA MET A 1 14.66 6.45 0.88
C MET A 1 14.21 7.74 0.21
N THR A 2 14.04 8.82 0.98
CA THR A 2 13.66 10.14 0.48
C THR A 2 14.85 11.04 0.10
N GLN A 3 16.06 10.71 0.58
CA GLN A 3 17.30 11.35 0.13
C GLN A 3 17.47 11.22 -1.38
N ASP A 4 17.97 12.29 -1.99
CA ASP A 4 18.36 12.32 -3.39
C ASP A 4 19.54 11.36 -3.64
N ASP A 5 19.43 10.53 -4.67
CA ASP A 5 20.50 9.63 -5.12
C ASP A 5 21.43 10.27 -6.16
N GLY A 6 21.32 11.59 -6.35
CA GLY A 6 22.03 12.37 -7.36
C GLY A 6 21.19 12.66 -8.60
N SER A 7 19.93 12.21 -8.64
CA SER A 7 18.99 12.42 -9.74
C SER A 7 18.08 13.65 -9.59
N GLY A 8 18.15 14.37 -8.46
CA GLY A 8 17.18 15.42 -8.14
C GLY A 8 15.86 14.86 -7.59
N LYS A 9 15.80 13.55 -7.29
CA LYS A 9 14.58 12.85 -6.93
C LYS A 9 14.79 11.93 -5.73
N PRO A 10 13.71 11.62 -4.98
CA PRO A 10 13.76 10.62 -3.91
C PRO A 10 14.30 9.29 -4.41
N ARG A 11 15.29 8.74 -3.72
CA ARG A 11 15.93 7.46 -4.06
C ARG A 11 14.95 6.32 -4.33
N PHE A 12 13.82 6.25 -3.63
CA PHE A 12 12.83 5.18 -3.86
C PHE A 12 12.22 5.20 -5.27
N LEU A 13 12.22 6.33 -5.98
CA LEU A 13 11.75 6.39 -7.38
C LEU A 13 12.70 5.68 -8.36
N SER A 14 13.94 5.39 -7.94
CA SER A 14 14.89 4.57 -8.72
C SER A 14 14.73 3.06 -8.46
N PHE A 15 13.93 2.68 -7.45
CA PHE A 15 13.76 1.28 -7.08
C PHE A 15 12.95 0.52 -8.13
N THR A 16 13.12 -0.79 -8.15
CA THR A 16 12.52 -1.66 -9.16
C THR A 16 11.04 -1.90 -8.82
N MET A 17 10.14 -1.71 -9.77
CA MET A 17 8.74 -2.10 -9.57
C MET A 17 8.62 -3.64 -9.63
N PRO A 18 7.89 -4.33 -8.73
CA PRO A 18 7.76 -5.79 -8.74
C PRO A 18 7.44 -6.38 -10.13
N ARG A 19 6.54 -5.72 -10.86
CA ARG A 19 6.10 -6.12 -12.20
C ARG A 19 7.24 -6.16 -13.23
N THR A 20 8.25 -5.31 -13.12
CA THR A 20 9.39 -5.27 -14.05
C THR A 20 10.26 -6.52 -13.95
N LEU A 21 10.27 -7.21 -12.80
CA LEU A 21 10.99 -8.48 -12.64
C LEU A 21 10.40 -9.60 -13.51
N VAL A 22 9.10 -9.55 -13.78
CA VAL A 22 8.42 -10.54 -14.61
C VAL A 22 8.35 -10.09 -16.06
N PHE A 23 8.01 -8.82 -16.33
CA PHE A 23 7.67 -8.34 -17.68
C PHE A 23 8.71 -7.43 -18.34
N GLY A 24 9.79 -7.06 -17.63
CA GLY A 24 10.87 -6.19 -18.12
C GLY A 24 10.63 -4.70 -17.96
N ASP A 25 11.63 -3.90 -18.34
CA ASP A 25 11.78 -2.46 -18.03
C ASP A 25 10.78 -1.51 -18.73
N LYS A 26 9.89 -2.06 -19.58
CA LYS A 26 8.83 -1.27 -20.25
C LYS A 26 7.53 -1.20 -19.46
N ALA A 27 7.48 -1.65 -18.20
CA ALA A 27 6.30 -1.54 -17.35
C ALA A 27 6.32 -0.22 -16.58
N PRO A 28 5.48 0.77 -16.93
CA PRO A 28 5.40 2.04 -16.20
C PRO A 28 4.84 1.81 -14.80
N ALA A 29 5.21 2.66 -13.84
CA ALA A 29 4.86 2.48 -12.43
C ALA A 29 3.34 2.42 -12.15
N PHE A 30 2.55 3.05 -13.03
CA PHE A 30 1.10 3.22 -12.94
C PHE A 30 0.40 2.77 -14.23
N LEU A 31 0.92 1.74 -14.91
CA LEU A 31 0.26 1.22 -16.09
C LEU A 31 0.27 -0.31 -16.05
N PRO A 32 -0.89 -0.96 -15.86
CA PRO A 32 -0.99 -2.40 -16.02
C PRO A 32 -0.72 -2.82 -17.48
N ARG A 33 -0.59 -4.13 -17.78
CA ARG A 33 -0.59 -4.63 -19.16
C ARG A 33 -2.02 -5.01 -19.58
N LYS A 34 -2.25 -5.03 -20.90
CA LYS A 34 -3.53 -5.22 -21.62
C LYS A 34 -4.24 -6.58 -21.42
N ASN A 35 -3.88 -7.39 -20.44
CA ASN A 35 -4.54 -8.68 -20.23
C ASN A 35 -5.69 -8.49 -19.24
N GLN A 36 -6.84 -8.99 -19.68
CA GLN A 36 -8.17 -8.83 -19.09
C GLN A 36 -8.14 -9.11 -17.58
N SER A 37 -8.13 -8.05 -16.77
CA SER A 37 -8.21 -8.18 -15.32
C SER A 37 -9.63 -8.56 -14.95
N MET A 38 -9.84 -9.83 -14.62
CA MET A 38 -10.95 -10.24 -13.76
C MET A 38 -10.40 -10.51 -12.37
N THR A 39 -10.91 -9.75 -11.40
CA THR A 39 -11.10 -10.06 -9.98
C THR A 39 -9.88 -10.55 -9.15
N GLY A 40 -9.60 -9.86 -8.05
CA GLY A 40 -8.90 -10.42 -6.88
C GLY A 40 -7.37 -10.33 -6.88
N GLU A 41 -6.76 -9.38 -7.59
CA GLU A 41 -5.34 -9.07 -7.40
C GLU A 41 -5.19 -8.10 -6.22
N THR A 42 -4.28 -8.40 -5.29
CA THR A 42 -3.82 -7.44 -4.26
C THR A 42 -3.06 -6.23 -4.84
N PHE A 43 -2.91 -6.19 -6.17
CA PHE A 43 -2.16 -5.22 -6.97
C PHE A 43 -3.06 -4.58 -8.00
N ASP A 44 -3.89 -3.68 -7.51
CA ASP A 44 -4.55 -2.71 -8.34
C ASP A 44 -3.88 -1.35 -8.16
N GLU A 45 -3.81 -0.60 -9.25
CA GLU A 45 -3.34 0.77 -9.28
C GLU A 45 -4.29 1.69 -8.49
N ILE A 46 -5.57 1.34 -8.31
CA ILE A 46 -6.57 2.20 -7.67
C ILE A 46 -7.35 1.54 -6.52
N ILE A 47 -7.29 0.22 -6.36
CA ILE A 47 -8.01 -0.52 -5.31
C ILE A 47 -7.13 -0.68 -4.06
N GLN A 48 -7.71 -0.38 -2.89
CA GLN A 48 -7.08 -0.65 -1.59
C GLN A 48 -7.11 -2.14 -1.23
N ALA A 49 -6.09 -2.60 -0.52
CA ALA A 49 -5.97 -4.01 -0.15
C ALA A 49 -7.13 -4.42 0.76
N GLY A 50 -7.82 -5.51 0.40
CA GLY A 50 -8.82 -6.17 1.24
C GLY A 50 -10.23 -5.57 1.24
N THR A 51 -10.52 -4.52 0.46
CA THR A 51 -11.84 -3.85 0.53
C THR A 51 -12.53 -3.59 -0.81
N ASP A 52 -11.90 -3.94 -1.94
CA ASP A 52 -12.36 -3.57 -3.30
C ASP A 52 -12.65 -2.06 -3.48
N GLY A 53 -12.17 -1.24 -2.53
CA GLY A 53 -12.52 0.17 -2.43
C GLY A 53 -11.54 1.05 -3.19
N VAL A 54 -12.09 1.97 -3.98
CA VAL A 54 -11.31 3.03 -4.63
C VAL A 54 -11.39 4.27 -3.74
N LEU A 55 -10.24 4.78 -3.31
CA LEU A 55 -10.18 6.07 -2.62
C LEU A 55 -10.35 7.18 -3.65
N VAL A 56 -11.42 7.97 -3.51
CA VAL A 56 -11.76 9.06 -4.43
C VAL A 56 -11.54 10.39 -3.72
N ASP A 57 -10.69 11.24 -4.29
CA ASP A 57 -10.41 12.57 -3.75
C ASP A 57 -11.63 13.50 -3.85
N LEU A 58 -11.55 14.67 -3.21
CA LEU A 58 -12.65 15.64 -3.18
C LEU A 58 -12.99 16.26 -4.54
N GLN A 59 -12.17 16.03 -5.57
CA GLN A 59 -12.40 16.44 -6.97
C GLN A 59 -12.94 15.29 -7.83
N GLY A 60 -13.12 14.09 -7.27
CA GLY A 60 -13.60 12.93 -7.98
C GLY A 60 -12.49 12.09 -8.62
N HIS A 61 -11.21 12.40 -8.42
CA HIS A 61 -10.14 11.57 -8.98
C HIS A 61 -9.82 10.37 -8.08
N ALA A 62 -9.51 9.22 -8.68
CA ALA A 62 -8.94 8.11 -7.93
C ALA A 62 -7.58 8.48 -7.33
N VAL A 63 -7.27 7.93 -6.15
CA VAL A 63 -5.91 7.84 -5.63
C VAL A 63 -5.22 6.63 -6.22
N TYR A 64 -3.97 6.83 -6.64
CA TYR A 64 -3.16 5.87 -7.37
C TYR A 64 -2.10 5.25 -6.47
N TYR A 65 -1.84 3.95 -6.64
CA TYR A 65 -0.86 3.20 -5.86
C TYR A 65 0.26 2.68 -6.74
N SER A 66 1.46 2.66 -6.18
CA SER A 66 2.67 2.11 -6.81
C SER A 66 3.47 1.33 -5.77
N GLN A 67 4.31 0.40 -6.23
CA GLN A 67 5.13 -0.41 -5.33
C GLN A 67 6.56 -0.52 -5.80
N TYR A 68 7.50 -0.52 -4.86
CA TYR A 68 8.92 -0.45 -5.15
C TYR A 68 9.70 -1.47 -4.33
N LEU A 69 10.68 -2.11 -4.97
CA LEU A 69 11.60 -3.07 -4.38
C LEU A 69 13.01 -2.54 -4.47
N ASP A 70 13.71 -2.52 -3.34
CA ASP A 70 15.09 -2.09 -3.31
C ASP A 70 16.02 -3.09 -4.02
N HIS A 71 17.26 -2.65 -4.27
CA HIS A 71 18.27 -3.47 -4.95
C HIS A 71 18.53 -4.81 -4.23
N THR A 72 18.48 -4.83 -2.89
CA THR A 72 18.73 -6.03 -2.09
C THR A 72 17.65 -7.09 -2.33
N PHE A 73 16.38 -6.68 -2.29
CA PHE A 73 15.25 -7.55 -2.61
C PHE A 73 15.36 -8.10 -4.04
N VAL A 74 15.58 -7.22 -5.01
CA VAL A 74 15.70 -7.59 -6.44
C VAL A 74 16.83 -8.57 -6.69
N THR A 75 17.99 -8.33 -6.07
CA THR A 75 19.16 -9.21 -6.17
C THR A 75 18.84 -10.60 -5.63
N PHE A 76 18.13 -10.69 -4.52
CA PHE A 76 17.71 -11.96 -3.95
C PHE A 76 16.76 -12.72 -4.88
N VAL A 77 15.75 -12.05 -5.44
CA VAL A 77 14.82 -12.65 -6.41
C VAL A 77 15.58 -13.22 -7.61
N ARG A 78 16.47 -12.41 -8.21
CA ARG A 78 17.22 -12.80 -9.41
C ARG A 78 18.22 -13.92 -9.14
N ARG A 79 18.99 -13.82 -8.06
CA ARG A 79 20.03 -14.81 -7.70
C ARG A 79 19.43 -16.19 -7.44
N ASN A 80 18.23 -16.25 -6.86
CA ASN A 80 17.56 -17.50 -6.51
C ASN A 80 16.56 -17.96 -7.59
N GLY A 81 16.48 -17.29 -8.75
CA GLY A 81 15.57 -17.70 -9.83
C GLY A 81 14.09 -17.61 -9.48
N LEU A 82 13.69 -16.76 -8.52
CA LEU A 82 12.34 -16.76 -7.93
C LEU A 82 11.24 -16.22 -8.84
N THR A 83 11.58 -15.76 -10.05
CA THR A 83 10.61 -15.47 -11.11
C THR A 83 10.20 -16.73 -11.88
N ASP A 84 10.85 -17.87 -11.69
CA ASP A 84 10.39 -19.15 -12.22
C ASP A 84 9.44 -19.81 -11.20
N PRO A 85 8.17 -20.08 -11.56
CA PRO A 85 7.20 -20.62 -10.60
C PRO A 85 7.58 -21.98 -10.03
N ASP A 86 8.25 -22.83 -10.81
CA ASP A 86 8.67 -24.16 -10.34
C ASP A 86 9.79 -24.02 -9.30
N THR A 87 10.75 -23.11 -9.54
CA THR A 87 11.80 -22.76 -8.57
C THR A 87 11.22 -22.17 -7.28
N ALA A 88 10.32 -21.18 -7.40
CA ALA A 88 9.70 -20.52 -6.24
C ALA A 88 8.93 -21.50 -5.35
N ARG A 89 8.19 -22.45 -5.94
CA ARG A 89 7.44 -23.47 -5.19
C ARG A 89 8.31 -24.48 -4.44
N HIS A 90 9.52 -24.72 -4.91
CA HIS A 90 10.45 -25.67 -4.28
C HIS A 90 11.57 -24.97 -3.50
N PHE A 91 11.42 -23.65 -3.25
CA PHE A 91 12.38 -22.89 -2.46
C PHE A 91 12.36 -23.31 -0.99
N ASN A 92 13.45 -23.03 -0.26
CA ASN A 92 13.52 -23.32 1.17
C ASN A 92 12.41 -22.55 1.92
N PRO A 93 11.46 -23.23 2.59
CA PRO A 93 10.32 -22.57 3.21
C PRO A 93 10.67 -21.67 4.40
N LYS A 94 11.86 -21.86 4.99
CA LYS A 94 12.34 -21.09 6.16
C LYS A 94 13.44 -20.08 5.82
N GLU A 95 13.66 -19.81 4.53
CA GLU A 95 14.62 -18.79 4.11
C GLU A 95 13.91 -17.43 4.07
N PRO A 96 14.24 -16.50 4.99
CA PRO A 96 13.63 -15.18 4.98
C PRO A 96 14.25 -14.29 3.91
N TRP A 97 13.66 -13.12 3.71
CA TRP A 97 14.29 -12.05 2.95
C TRP A 97 15.61 -11.63 3.61
N PRO A 98 16.65 -11.27 2.82
CA PRO A 98 17.94 -10.89 3.37
C PRO A 98 17.87 -9.55 4.10
N ILE A 99 18.68 -9.39 5.15
CA ILE A 99 18.83 -8.13 5.90
C ILE A 99 19.10 -6.99 4.91
N GLY A 100 18.34 -5.90 5.06
CA GLY A 100 18.43 -4.73 4.21
C GLY A 100 17.40 -4.69 3.09
N ALA A 101 16.80 -5.83 2.69
CA ALA A 101 15.71 -5.87 1.72
C ALA A 101 14.55 -4.98 2.14
N LYS A 102 13.99 -4.22 1.18
CA LYS A 102 12.87 -3.31 1.42
C LYS A 102 11.83 -3.43 0.32
N GLU A 103 10.59 -3.33 0.74
CA GLU A 103 9.46 -3.08 -0.14
C GLU A 103 8.69 -1.84 0.31
N LEU A 104 8.13 -1.13 -0.66
CA LEU A 104 7.34 0.06 -0.42
C LEU A 104 6.03 -0.04 -1.20
N LYS A 105 4.96 0.50 -0.62
CA LYS A 105 3.71 0.82 -1.30
C LYS A 105 3.45 2.31 -1.12
N VAL A 106 3.11 3.02 -2.18
CA VAL A 106 3.05 4.49 -2.20
C VAL A 106 1.72 4.92 -2.79
N SER A 107 1.02 5.84 -2.13
CA SER A 107 -0.25 6.43 -2.56
C SER A 107 -0.06 7.86 -3.09
N TRP A 108 -0.75 8.15 -4.19
CA TRP A 108 -0.57 9.34 -5.01
C TRP A 108 -1.91 9.96 -5.38
N LYS A 109 -2.02 11.27 -5.20
CA LYS A 109 -3.16 12.09 -5.63
C LYS A 109 -2.84 12.79 -6.94
N ILE A 110 -3.82 12.91 -7.84
CA ILE A 110 -3.69 13.80 -9.00
C ILE A 110 -3.71 15.26 -8.53
N VAL A 111 -2.72 16.03 -8.97
CA VAL A 111 -2.66 17.48 -8.75
C VAL A 111 -3.60 18.16 -9.75
N ASN A 112 -4.56 18.92 -9.22
CA ASN A 112 -5.51 19.65 -10.05
C ASN A 112 -4.89 20.96 -10.59
N PRO A 113 -5.40 21.49 -11.71
CA PRO A 113 -5.01 22.81 -12.18
C PRO A 113 -5.20 23.88 -11.09
N GLY A 114 -4.14 24.62 -10.77
CA GLY A 114 -4.17 25.70 -9.77
C GLY A 114 -4.13 25.25 -8.31
N GLU A 115 -3.99 23.95 -8.03
CA GLU A 115 -3.85 23.45 -6.67
C GLU A 115 -2.48 23.81 -6.07
N ASP A 116 -2.48 24.28 -4.82
CA ASP A 116 -1.24 24.53 -4.07
C ASP A 116 -0.58 23.20 -3.70
N THR A 117 0.61 23.00 -4.23
CA THR A 117 1.43 21.79 -4.01
C THR A 117 2.73 22.07 -3.27
N SER A 118 2.90 23.29 -2.72
CA SER A 118 4.13 23.70 -2.04
C SER A 118 4.49 22.81 -0.84
N GLY A 119 3.49 22.19 -0.21
CA GLY A 119 3.68 21.23 0.88
C GLY A 119 4.01 19.80 0.44
N PHE A 120 3.78 19.44 -0.82
CA PHE A 120 3.83 18.06 -1.30
C PHE A 120 5.10 17.78 -2.11
N PHE A 121 5.61 16.55 -2.00
CA PHE A 121 6.47 16.03 -3.04
C PHE A 121 5.64 15.72 -4.28
N THR A 122 6.01 16.28 -5.44
CA THR A 122 5.30 16.05 -6.72
C THR A 122 6.19 15.43 -7.78
N THR A 123 5.57 14.65 -8.67
CA THR A 123 6.25 14.06 -9.84
C THR A 123 5.31 13.93 -11.03
N LYS A 124 5.85 13.99 -12.25
CA LYS A 124 5.09 13.67 -13.46
C LYS A 124 5.07 12.15 -13.67
N ALA A 125 3.93 11.63 -14.08
CA ALA A 125 3.74 10.21 -14.37
C ALA A 125 2.75 10.00 -15.51
N GLN A 126 2.81 8.82 -16.12
CA GLN A 126 1.75 8.29 -16.98
C GLN A 126 0.90 7.36 -16.13
N ILE A 127 -0.39 7.62 -16.03
CA ILE A 127 -1.37 6.79 -15.32
C ILE A 127 -2.36 6.19 -16.31
N ALA A 128 -2.93 5.04 -15.97
CA ALA A 128 -4.00 4.46 -16.76
C ALA A 128 -5.24 5.35 -16.70
N ARG A 129 -6.00 5.38 -17.81
CA ARG A 129 -7.36 5.89 -17.77
C ARG A 129 -8.25 4.85 -17.11
N LEU A 130 -9.30 5.29 -16.44
CA LEU A 130 -10.34 4.41 -15.92
C LEU A 130 -11.38 4.16 -17.00
N THR A 131 -11.89 2.94 -17.06
CA THR A 131 -12.97 2.48 -17.94
C THR A 131 -13.83 1.44 -17.23
N TYR A 132 -14.88 0.96 -17.90
CA TYR A 132 -15.67 -0.19 -17.46
C TYR A 132 -15.19 -1.47 -18.15
N ASP A 133 -15.00 -2.55 -17.38
CA ASP A 133 -14.80 -3.88 -17.93
C ASP A 133 -16.11 -4.45 -18.52
N ALA A 134 -16.04 -5.64 -19.13
CA ALA A 134 -17.20 -6.29 -19.73
C ALA A 134 -18.31 -6.64 -18.72
N ASN A 135 -18.01 -6.64 -17.43
CA ASN A 135 -18.94 -6.92 -16.33
C ASN A 135 -19.45 -5.63 -15.64
N GLY A 136 -19.03 -4.45 -16.12
CA GLY A 136 -19.42 -3.17 -15.53
C GLY A 136 -18.61 -2.77 -14.31
N HIS A 137 -17.47 -3.41 -14.03
CA HIS A 137 -16.54 -2.96 -12.98
C HIS A 137 -15.62 -1.86 -13.49
N ILE A 138 -15.29 -0.92 -12.62
CA ILE A 138 -14.32 0.13 -12.93
C ILE A 138 -12.92 -0.47 -12.89
N VAL A 139 -12.17 -0.32 -13.98
CA VAL A 139 -10.81 -0.86 -14.13
C VAL A 139 -9.87 0.18 -14.75
N ALA A 140 -8.58 0.03 -14.50
CA ALA A 140 -7.53 0.78 -15.16
C ALA A 140 -7.26 0.23 -16.59
N ASP A 141 -7.48 1.05 -17.62
CA ASP A 141 -7.10 0.81 -19.02
C ASP A 141 -5.72 1.42 -19.32
N PRO A 142 -4.68 0.58 -19.46
CA PRO A 142 -3.33 1.06 -19.74
C PRO A 142 -3.11 1.37 -21.23
N SER A 143 -4.06 1.06 -22.12
CA SER A 143 -3.89 1.28 -23.56
C SER A 143 -4.05 2.74 -23.98
N HIS A 144 -4.64 3.56 -23.12
CA HIS A 144 -4.83 4.99 -23.31
C HIS A 144 -4.27 5.78 -22.12
N PRO A 145 -2.94 5.76 -21.89
CA PRO A 145 -2.36 6.42 -20.73
C PRO A 145 -2.51 7.95 -20.83
N ARG A 146 -2.58 8.62 -19.67
CA ARG A 146 -2.55 10.08 -19.60
C ARG A 146 -1.40 10.59 -18.74
N ALA A 147 -0.77 11.67 -19.19
CA ALA A 147 0.25 12.38 -18.44
C ALA A 147 -0.42 13.23 -17.35
N VAL A 148 -0.01 13.05 -16.11
CA VAL A 148 -0.48 13.85 -14.97
C VAL A 148 0.68 14.26 -14.07
N THR A 149 0.42 15.25 -13.22
CA THR A 149 1.26 15.51 -12.05
C THR A 149 0.62 14.83 -10.85
N LEU A 150 1.41 14.07 -10.11
CA LEU A 150 1.01 13.36 -8.90
C LEU A 150 1.65 14.01 -7.68
N ALA A 151 0.92 14.09 -6.58
CA ALA A 151 1.39 14.46 -5.26
C ALA A 151 1.43 13.22 -4.37
N LEU A 152 2.55 13.03 -3.66
CA LEU A 152 2.71 11.94 -2.70
C LEU A 152 1.82 12.22 -1.48
N VAL A 153 0.92 11.31 -1.15
CA VAL A 153 0.01 11.47 -0.01
C VAL A 153 0.27 10.46 1.11
N GLY A 154 0.84 9.30 0.82
CA GLY A 154 1.21 8.32 1.84
C GLY A 154 2.10 7.21 1.31
N PHE A 155 2.74 6.48 2.21
CA PHE A 155 3.47 5.29 1.85
C PHE A 155 3.70 4.35 3.03
N HIS A 156 3.77 3.06 2.71
CA HIS A 156 4.24 1.99 3.55
C HIS A 156 5.68 1.65 3.19
N VAL A 157 6.44 1.27 4.21
CA VAL A 157 7.78 0.72 4.09
C VAL A 157 7.85 -0.54 4.94
N ALA A 158 8.25 -1.64 4.32
CA ALA A 158 8.68 -2.82 5.04
C ALA A 158 10.18 -3.02 4.81
N GLY A 159 10.92 -3.32 5.86
CA GLY A 159 12.36 -3.55 5.76
C GLY A 159 12.86 -4.65 6.68
N VAL A 160 13.67 -5.57 6.15
CA VAL A 160 14.34 -6.58 6.96
C VAL A 160 15.46 -5.94 7.76
N VAL A 161 15.39 -6.08 9.09
CA VAL A 161 16.42 -5.63 10.03
C VAL A 161 17.00 -6.87 10.72
N LYS A 162 18.26 -6.79 11.17
CA LYS A 162 18.88 -7.88 11.93
C LYS A 162 18.01 -8.22 13.15
N GLY A 163 17.58 -9.48 13.25
CA GLY A 163 16.70 -9.96 14.31
C GLY A 163 15.20 -9.90 13.99
N HIS A 164 14.82 -9.25 12.89
CA HIS A 164 13.44 -9.08 12.43
C HIS A 164 13.26 -9.62 11.00
N PRO A 165 13.32 -10.95 10.79
CA PRO A 165 13.10 -11.56 9.48
C PRO A 165 11.68 -11.31 8.93
N GLU A 166 10.72 -11.05 9.81
CA GLU A 166 9.35 -10.64 9.49
C GLU A 166 9.22 -9.22 8.94
N MET A 167 10.34 -8.49 8.85
CA MET A 167 10.42 -7.07 8.55
C MET A 167 9.82 -6.16 9.64
N ILE A 168 10.32 -4.93 9.71
CA ILE A 168 9.61 -3.84 10.41
C ILE A 168 8.73 -3.15 9.37
N TRP A 169 7.44 -3.06 9.68
CA TRP A 169 6.42 -2.44 8.82
C TRP A 169 6.07 -1.08 9.38
N ALA A 170 6.36 -0.03 8.63
CA ALA A 170 6.14 1.35 9.04
C ALA A 170 5.29 2.10 8.01
N THR A 171 4.52 3.05 8.51
CA THR A 171 3.55 3.79 7.71
C THR A 171 3.75 5.29 7.90
N PHE A 172 3.75 6.01 6.78
CA PHE A 172 3.95 7.46 6.73
C PHE A 172 2.89 8.11 5.85
N GLU A 173 2.55 9.35 6.15
CA GLU A 173 1.68 10.13 5.28
C GLU A 173 1.80 11.64 5.46
N HIS A 174 1.20 12.39 4.53
CA HIS A 174 1.18 13.84 4.56
C HIS A 174 0.27 14.34 5.70
N LYS A 175 0.75 15.32 6.48
CA LYS A 175 0.06 15.85 7.67
C LYS A 175 -1.33 16.39 7.36
N ASP A 176 -1.53 16.94 6.16
CA ASP A 176 -2.79 17.56 5.76
C ASP A 176 -3.78 16.61 5.06
N ASN A 177 -3.52 15.29 5.04
CA ASN A 177 -4.42 14.34 4.39
C ASN A 177 -5.84 14.34 4.99
N ALA A 178 -5.94 14.19 6.30
CA ALA A 178 -7.18 13.97 7.02
C ALA A 178 -7.06 14.41 8.49
N PRO A 179 -8.18 14.77 9.15
CA PRO A 179 -8.20 15.04 10.58
C PRO A 179 -8.07 13.77 11.40
N ASP A 180 -7.47 13.90 12.58
CA ASP A 180 -7.43 12.84 13.59
C ASP A 180 -8.78 12.72 14.31
N VAL A 181 -9.21 11.49 14.53
CA VAL A 181 -10.37 11.18 15.35
C VAL A 181 -9.95 11.23 16.83
N PRO A 182 -10.52 12.13 17.66
CA PRO A 182 -10.01 12.42 19.00
C PRO A 182 -10.11 11.26 20.01
N HIS A 183 -11.06 10.32 19.86
CA HIS A 183 -11.16 9.09 20.66
C HIS A 183 -12.23 8.14 20.09
N GLN A 184 -12.22 6.87 20.51
CA GLN A 184 -13.32 5.94 20.24
C GLN A 184 -14.58 6.32 21.03
N GLY A 185 -15.77 6.08 20.45
CA GLY A 185 -17.06 6.39 21.08
C GLY A 185 -17.68 7.72 20.66
N LEU A 186 -17.14 8.38 19.63
CA LEU A 186 -17.78 9.55 19.03
C LEU A 186 -19.18 9.21 18.52
N SER A 187 -20.14 10.10 18.79
CA SER A 187 -21.45 10.04 18.17
C SER A 187 -21.30 10.10 16.64
N PRO A 188 -22.10 9.34 15.86
CA PRO A 188 -22.12 9.39 14.40
C PRO A 188 -22.24 10.80 13.81
N ASN A 189 -22.85 11.74 14.55
CA ASN A 189 -23.10 13.11 14.11
C ASN A 189 -21.99 14.09 14.51
N THR A 190 -20.96 13.63 15.22
CA THR A 190 -19.86 14.49 15.66
C THR A 190 -19.10 15.01 14.45
N ILE A 191 -18.92 16.32 14.37
CA ILE A 191 -18.07 16.93 13.36
C ILE A 191 -16.61 16.69 13.76
N VAL A 192 -15.85 16.05 12.87
CA VAL A 192 -14.46 15.67 13.15
C VAL A 192 -13.52 16.87 13.03
N SER A 193 -13.74 17.76 12.07
CA SER A 193 -12.94 18.96 11.87
C SER A 193 -13.73 20.10 11.24
N GLN A 194 -13.41 21.34 11.65
CA GLN A 194 -13.90 22.58 11.02
C GLN A 194 -12.95 23.12 9.95
N ARG A 195 -11.80 22.48 9.76
CA ARG A 195 -10.81 22.75 8.72
C ARG A 195 -11.01 21.78 7.54
N ASN A 196 -10.78 22.27 6.32
CA ASN A 196 -10.63 21.45 5.11
C ASN A 196 -9.25 20.78 5.09
N TRP A 197 -9.22 19.53 4.66
CA TRP A 197 -8.03 18.71 4.46
C TRP A 197 -8.00 18.17 3.03
N THR A 198 -6.92 17.52 2.61
CA THR A 198 -6.79 16.97 1.25
C THR A 198 -7.94 16.03 0.90
N PHE A 199 -8.40 15.21 1.86
CA PHE A 199 -9.45 14.21 1.66
C PHE A 199 -10.66 14.39 2.58
N TYR A 200 -10.85 15.57 3.20
CA TYR A 200 -11.96 15.82 4.12
C TYR A 200 -12.47 17.26 4.00
N ARG A 201 -13.80 17.41 3.86
CA ARG A 201 -14.46 18.71 3.90
C ARG A 201 -14.77 19.11 5.34
N ALA A 202 -14.48 20.36 5.68
CA ALA A 202 -14.88 20.97 6.94
C ALA A 202 -16.37 20.73 7.21
N GLY A 203 -16.71 20.31 8.43
CA GLY A 203 -18.11 20.04 8.79
C GLY A 203 -18.60 18.63 8.44
N THR A 204 -17.76 17.73 7.93
CA THR A 204 -18.16 16.34 7.68
C THR A 204 -18.37 15.57 9.00
N PRO A 205 -19.56 14.97 9.23
CA PRO A 205 -19.80 14.17 10.43
C PRO A 205 -19.07 12.82 10.38
N TYR A 206 -18.69 12.28 11.54
CA TYR A 206 -17.93 11.04 11.65
C TYR A 206 -18.55 9.85 10.88
N ARG A 207 -19.88 9.73 10.86
CA ARG A 207 -20.60 8.67 10.11
C ARG A 207 -20.35 8.67 8.60
N ALA A 208 -19.93 9.80 8.05
CA ALA A 208 -19.64 9.96 6.62
C ALA A 208 -18.17 9.69 6.30
N CYS A 209 -17.30 9.54 7.31
CA CYS A 209 -15.89 9.24 7.10
C CYS A 209 -15.67 7.77 6.73
N ASN A 210 -14.68 7.55 5.86
CA ASN A 210 -14.17 6.24 5.48
C ASN A 210 -15.25 5.28 4.96
N VAL A 211 -16.31 5.82 4.33
CA VAL A 211 -17.38 5.00 3.74
C VAL A 211 -16.88 4.40 2.42
N ASN A 212 -16.84 3.07 2.36
CA ASN A 212 -16.45 2.36 1.15
C ASN A 212 -17.59 2.35 0.11
N ALA A 213 -17.29 2.84 -1.09
CA ALA A 213 -18.25 2.92 -2.20
C ALA A 213 -18.11 1.78 -3.23
N ALA A 214 -17.39 0.69 -2.93
CA ALA A 214 -17.05 -0.40 -3.87
C ALA A 214 -18.20 -1.03 -4.68
N GLY A 215 -19.47 -0.81 -4.33
CA GLY A 215 -20.64 -1.24 -5.11
C GLY A 215 -21.52 -0.12 -5.68
N ASN A 216 -21.23 1.14 -5.34
CA ASN A 216 -22.03 2.32 -5.69
C ASN A 216 -21.21 3.38 -6.42
N LEU A 217 -19.99 3.04 -6.81
CA LEU A 217 -19.08 3.96 -7.50
C LEU A 217 -19.45 4.05 -8.98
N THR A 218 -19.52 5.29 -9.48
CA THR A 218 -19.82 5.61 -10.87
C THR A 218 -18.67 6.37 -11.48
N LEU A 219 -18.32 6.06 -12.72
CA LEU A 219 -17.25 6.67 -13.48
C LEU A 219 -17.82 7.48 -14.64
N ASN A 220 -17.40 8.74 -14.74
CA ASN A 220 -17.50 9.51 -15.97
C ASN A 220 -16.21 9.31 -16.77
N GLU A 221 -16.26 8.50 -17.84
CA GLU A 221 -15.07 8.17 -18.64
C GLU A 221 -14.49 9.36 -19.41
N GLU A 222 -15.28 10.36 -19.75
CA GLU A 222 -14.81 11.55 -20.47
C GLU A 222 -13.90 12.40 -19.57
N THR A 223 -14.43 12.77 -18.40
CA THR A 223 -13.76 13.63 -17.40
C THR A 223 -12.82 12.86 -16.48
N GLN A 224 -12.91 11.52 -16.46
CA GLN A 224 -12.13 10.63 -15.59
C GLN A 224 -12.36 10.90 -14.10
N THR A 225 -13.61 11.20 -13.74
CA THR A 225 -14.04 11.45 -12.36
C THR A 225 -15.00 10.37 -11.87
N LEU A 226 -14.93 10.10 -10.58
CA LEU A 226 -15.66 9.09 -9.83
C LEU A 226 -16.61 9.76 -8.84
N SER A 227 -17.76 9.12 -8.59
CA SER A 227 -18.73 9.54 -7.58
C SER A 227 -19.33 8.33 -6.87
N PRO A 228 -19.56 8.38 -5.54
CA PRO A 228 -19.28 9.52 -4.65
C PRO A 228 -17.77 9.70 -4.34
N VAL A 229 -17.41 10.90 -3.89
CA VAL A 229 -16.08 11.17 -3.31
C VAL A 229 -15.94 10.52 -1.93
N THR A 230 -14.71 10.30 -1.49
CA THR A 230 -14.43 9.78 -0.15
C THR A 230 -14.12 10.91 0.82
N GLU A 231 -14.86 10.98 1.92
CA GLU A 231 -14.47 11.79 3.08
C GLU A 231 -13.62 10.92 4.00
N VAL A 232 -12.42 11.35 4.35
CA VAL A 232 -11.44 10.55 5.08
C VAL A 232 -11.22 11.07 6.49
N CYS A 233 -11.20 10.15 7.45
CA CYS A 233 -10.77 10.43 8.82
C CYS A 233 -9.62 9.49 9.21
N ARG A 234 -8.65 9.98 9.99
CA ARG A 234 -7.58 9.16 10.57
C ARG A 234 -8.00 8.67 11.96
N VAL A 235 -8.32 7.38 12.07
CA VAL A 235 -8.84 6.80 13.31
C VAL A 235 -7.72 6.52 14.32
N TYR A 236 -6.55 6.09 13.86
CA TYR A 236 -5.41 5.75 14.70
C TYR A 236 -4.19 6.58 14.34
N ALA A 237 -4.15 7.83 14.82
CA ALA A 237 -3.10 8.80 14.47
C ALA A 237 -1.66 8.31 14.76
N GLU A 238 -1.48 7.50 15.79
CA GLU A 238 -0.20 6.86 16.13
C GLU A 238 -0.20 5.33 15.91
N GLY A 239 -1.05 4.85 14.99
CA GLY A 239 -1.22 3.43 14.68
C GLY A 239 -1.65 2.57 15.87
N THR A 240 -2.22 3.21 16.89
CA THR A 240 -2.65 2.62 18.15
C THR A 240 -3.99 3.21 18.51
N ASP A 241 -4.82 2.45 19.23
CA ASP A 241 -6.09 2.96 19.73
C ASP A 241 -5.89 4.19 20.63
N PRO A 242 -6.43 5.38 20.27
CA PRO A 242 -6.30 6.57 21.08
C PRO A 242 -7.00 6.46 22.44
N GLY A 243 -8.02 5.60 22.55
CA GLY A 243 -8.78 5.34 23.77
C GLY A 243 -8.17 4.26 24.67
N SER A 244 -7.16 3.51 24.20
CA SER A 244 -6.54 2.46 25.01
C SER A 244 -5.76 3.04 26.20
N THR A 245 -5.96 2.41 27.35
CA THR A 245 -5.28 2.70 28.62
C THR A 245 -4.21 1.67 28.96
N ASP A 246 -3.98 0.66 28.11
CA ASP A 246 -2.86 -0.28 28.30
C ASP A 246 -1.53 0.50 28.34
N PRO A 247 -0.67 0.30 29.35
CA PRO A 247 0.62 0.96 29.44
C PRO A 247 1.48 0.84 28.18
N LYS A 248 1.40 -0.28 27.45
CA LYS A 248 2.13 -0.51 26.20
C LYS A 248 1.64 0.44 25.10
N ASP A 249 0.33 0.58 24.95
CA ASP A 249 -0.30 1.45 23.95
C ASP A 249 -0.01 2.92 24.26
N VAL A 250 -0.13 3.33 25.53
CA VAL A 250 0.21 4.69 25.97
C VAL A 250 1.68 5.00 25.69
N LYS A 251 2.59 4.05 25.98
CA LYS A 251 4.02 4.19 25.70
C LYS A 251 4.30 4.26 24.20
N ASN A 252 3.66 3.43 23.38
CA ASN A 252 3.83 3.44 21.93
C ASN A 252 3.41 4.79 21.32
N ARG A 253 2.20 5.28 21.64
CA ARG A 253 1.73 6.59 21.16
C ARG A 253 2.66 7.74 21.57
N LYS A 254 3.18 7.69 22.80
CA LYS A 254 4.17 8.67 23.27
C LYS A 254 5.46 8.60 22.45
N ALA A 255 5.98 7.40 22.21
CA ALA A 255 7.20 7.19 21.44
C ALA A 255 7.06 7.71 19.99
N ILE A 256 5.94 7.44 19.32
CA ILE A 256 5.67 7.95 17.97
C ILE A 256 5.63 9.49 17.95
N ARG A 257 4.95 10.13 18.92
CA ARG A 257 4.91 11.59 19.02
C ARG A 257 6.29 12.21 19.27
N GLU A 258 7.10 11.60 20.13
CA GLU A 258 8.46 12.06 20.42
C GLU A 258 9.41 11.88 19.23
N LEU A 259 9.30 10.75 18.53
CA LEU A 259 10.07 10.46 17.32
C LEU A 259 9.74 11.45 16.21
N ASN A 260 8.46 11.65 15.89
CA ASN A 260 8.04 12.63 14.89
C ASN A 260 8.53 14.04 15.24
N ARG A 261 8.40 14.47 16.50
CA ARG A 261 8.91 15.78 16.94
C ARG A 261 10.41 15.92 16.74
N SER A 262 11.17 14.88 17.08
CA SER A 262 12.63 14.85 16.92
C SER A 262 13.03 14.93 15.44
N VAL A 263 12.37 14.15 14.58
CA VAL A 263 12.64 14.11 13.13
C VAL A 263 12.23 15.41 12.46
N HIS A 264 11.04 15.94 12.74
CA HIS A 264 10.57 17.21 12.18
C HIS A 264 11.46 18.38 12.55
N GLY A 265 12.05 18.40 13.74
CA GLY A 265 13.03 19.43 14.12
C GLY A 265 14.29 19.46 13.24
N GLN A 266 14.53 18.41 12.45
CA GLN A 266 15.70 18.26 11.58
C GLN A 266 15.37 18.43 10.09
N LEU A 267 14.10 18.30 9.71
CA LEU A 267 13.65 18.42 8.32
C LEU A 267 13.33 19.89 7.98
N LYS A 268 13.72 20.31 6.77
CA LYS A 268 13.54 21.70 6.30
C LYS A 268 12.84 21.81 4.94
N ASP A 269 12.69 20.69 4.25
CA ASP A 269 12.11 20.60 2.91
C ASP A 269 10.70 20.00 2.98
N VAL A 270 10.15 19.58 1.82
CA VAL A 270 8.81 19.01 1.72
C VAL A 270 8.57 17.83 2.67
N TRP A 271 9.63 17.12 3.09
CA TRP A 271 9.52 16.00 4.03
C TRP A 271 9.07 16.42 5.43
N ALA A 272 9.25 17.70 5.81
CA ALA A 272 8.71 18.24 7.05
C ALA A 272 7.17 18.25 7.09
N ASN A 273 6.50 18.00 5.94
CA ASN A 273 5.05 17.85 5.86
C ASN A 273 4.57 16.40 5.93
N TYR A 274 5.47 15.44 6.08
CA TYR A 274 5.14 14.02 6.24
C TYR A 274 5.53 13.55 7.63
N PHE A 275 4.76 12.63 8.19
CA PHE A 275 5.00 12.10 9.53
C PHE A 275 4.81 10.58 9.54
N GLU A 276 5.43 9.93 10.52
CA GLU A 276 5.23 8.51 10.79
C GLU A 276 3.93 8.32 11.59
N VAL A 277 3.01 7.51 11.05
CA VAL A 277 1.82 7.08 11.78
C VAL A 277 2.23 6.04 12.83
N GLY A 278 3.12 5.11 12.46
CA GLY A 278 3.70 4.16 13.40
C GLY A 278 4.40 3.01 12.71
N ALA A 279 4.85 2.05 13.52
CA ALA A 279 5.53 0.85 13.06
C ALA A 279 5.13 -0.38 13.88
N ILE A 280 5.11 -1.55 13.25
CA ILE A 280 4.75 -2.84 13.84
C ILE A 280 5.76 -3.93 13.41
N TRP A 281 6.11 -4.81 14.34
CA TRP A 281 7.08 -5.90 14.16
C TRP A 281 6.87 -6.99 15.23
N PHE A 282 7.66 -8.08 15.21
CA PHE A 282 7.56 -9.10 16.25
C PHE A 282 8.21 -8.64 17.56
N LYS A 283 7.62 -9.01 18.69
CA LYS A 283 8.30 -8.93 19.99
C LYS A 283 9.60 -9.74 19.97
N ASP A 284 10.47 -9.52 20.96
CA ASP A 284 11.70 -10.32 21.08
C ASP A 284 11.39 -11.80 21.31
N GLY A 285 12.01 -12.68 20.53
CA GLY A 285 11.96 -14.14 20.72
C GLY A 285 11.29 -14.93 19.58
N PRO A 286 10.03 -14.62 19.18
CA PRO A 286 9.38 -15.22 18.02
C PRO A 286 10.26 -15.21 16.77
N LYS A 287 10.09 -16.25 15.96
CA LYS A 287 10.76 -16.39 14.67
C LYS A 287 9.68 -16.52 13.62
N LEU A 288 9.85 -15.80 12.52
CA LEU A 288 9.08 -16.03 11.31
C LEU A 288 9.11 -17.52 10.96
N ALA A 289 7.95 -18.06 10.63
CA ALA A 289 7.80 -19.43 10.19
C ALA A 289 6.89 -19.51 8.96
N PRO A 290 7.07 -20.52 8.08
CA PRO A 290 6.13 -20.77 6.99
C PRO A 290 4.77 -21.23 7.53
N ASP A 291 3.71 -20.98 6.75
CA ASP A 291 2.34 -21.36 7.08
C ASP A 291 1.76 -20.68 8.35
N GLU A 292 2.26 -19.49 8.67
CA GLU A 292 1.81 -18.70 9.82
C GLU A 292 0.82 -17.62 9.38
N SER A 293 -0.40 -17.64 9.93
CA SER A 293 -1.49 -16.73 9.54
C SER A 293 -1.39 -15.33 10.13
N LEU A 294 -0.66 -15.18 11.24
CA LEU A 294 -0.55 -13.93 11.99
C LEU A 294 -1.91 -13.26 12.25
N ALA A 295 -2.91 -14.08 12.55
CA ALA A 295 -4.29 -13.64 12.75
C ALA A 295 -4.53 -12.94 14.10
N THR A 296 -3.62 -13.09 15.07
CA THR A 296 -3.68 -12.45 16.40
C THR A 296 -2.50 -11.48 16.59
N ASP A 297 -2.55 -10.69 17.66
CA ASP A 297 -1.45 -9.76 18.03
C ASP A 297 -0.43 -10.40 18.99
N ASP A 298 -0.52 -11.71 19.26
CA ASP A 298 0.26 -12.38 20.32
C ASP A 298 1.77 -12.26 20.12
N LEU A 299 2.21 -12.21 18.85
CA LEU A 299 3.62 -12.10 18.47
C LEU A 299 4.05 -10.66 18.22
N LEU A 300 3.10 -9.71 18.17
CA LEU A 300 3.32 -8.38 17.62
C LEU A 300 3.59 -7.35 18.72
N THR A 301 4.33 -6.31 18.37
CA THR A 301 4.55 -5.14 19.22
C THR A 301 4.63 -3.86 18.37
N GLY A 302 4.60 -2.71 19.03
CA GLY A 302 4.50 -1.40 18.37
C GLY A 302 3.05 -0.98 18.16
N SER A 303 2.74 -0.49 16.96
CA SER A 303 1.44 0.07 16.56
C SER A 303 0.46 -1.03 16.09
N LEU A 304 -0.30 -1.62 17.02
CA LEU A 304 -1.20 -2.76 16.74
C LEU A 304 -2.49 -2.43 15.97
N LYS A 305 -2.76 -1.13 15.75
CA LYS A 305 -3.87 -0.60 14.94
C LYS A 305 -3.36 0.17 13.71
N LEU A 306 -2.17 -0.18 13.22
CA LEU A 306 -1.48 0.57 12.17
C LEU A 306 -2.26 0.56 10.86
N SER A 307 -2.81 1.73 10.53
CA SER A 307 -3.49 2.03 9.28
C SER A 307 -3.34 3.52 9.00
N ASN A 308 -3.25 3.90 7.73
CA ASN A 308 -3.22 5.32 7.36
C ASN A 308 -4.46 5.75 6.59
N SER A 309 -4.52 7.05 6.31
CA SER A 309 -5.69 7.66 5.70
C SER A 309 -5.82 7.35 4.21
N THR A 310 -4.79 6.81 3.56
CA THR A 310 -4.74 6.71 2.09
C THR A 310 -4.50 5.32 1.52
N ILE A 311 -4.08 4.34 2.31
CA ILE A 311 -3.80 2.95 1.87
C ILE A 311 -4.77 1.98 2.57
N GLU A 312 -5.14 2.26 3.83
CA GLU A 312 -6.08 1.47 4.65
C GLU A 312 -7.36 2.25 5.00
N THR A 313 -7.76 3.22 4.17
CA THR A 313 -8.91 4.11 4.43
C THR A 313 -10.14 3.34 4.90
N PHE A 314 -10.46 2.24 4.22
CA PHE A 314 -11.70 1.49 4.45
C PHE A 314 -11.57 0.35 5.49
N THR A 315 -10.35 0.00 5.91
CA THR A 315 -10.11 -1.09 6.88
C THR A 315 -9.88 -0.63 8.31
N GLN A 316 -9.76 0.68 8.57
CA GLN A 316 -9.43 1.20 9.91
C GLN A 316 -10.41 0.72 11.00
N THR A 317 -11.71 0.61 10.72
CA THR A 317 -12.72 0.25 11.73
C THR A 317 -13.66 -0.87 11.33
N GLN A 318 -13.70 -1.23 10.03
CA GLN A 318 -14.72 -2.10 9.47
C GLN A 318 -14.25 -3.55 9.26
N SER A 319 -13.00 -3.88 9.60
CA SER A 319 -12.44 -5.21 9.37
C SER A 319 -11.53 -5.70 10.50
N THR A 320 -11.25 -7.00 10.47
CA THR A 320 -10.17 -7.61 11.26
C THR A 320 -8.78 -7.31 10.69
N MET A 321 -8.68 -6.56 9.58
CA MET A 321 -7.43 -6.14 8.95
C MET A 321 -6.88 -4.87 9.61
N ASN A 322 -6.72 -4.92 10.93
CA ASN A 322 -6.39 -3.76 11.76
C ASN A 322 -4.89 -3.40 11.78
N ASN A 323 -4.03 -4.18 11.14
CA ASN A 323 -2.60 -3.89 10.97
C ASN A 323 -2.02 -4.66 9.77
N CYS A 324 -0.77 -4.37 9.42
CA CYS A 324 -0.07 -4.91 8.26
C CYS A 324 -0.09 -6.45 8.20
N PHE A 325 0.12 -7.13 9.33
CA PHE A 325 0.26 -8.59 9.39
C PHE A 325 -1.03 -9.37 9.15
N ARG A 326 -2.18 -8.69 9.10
CA ARG A 326 -3.46 -9.31 8.71
C ARG A 326 -3.53 -9.63 7.23
N CYS A 327 -2.75 -8.91 6.42
CA CYS A 327 -2.54 -9.22 5.02
C CYS A 327 -1.16 -9.85 4.81
N HIS A 328 -0.12 -9.33 5.47
CA HIS A 328 1.25 -9.79 5.33
C HIS A 328 1.56 -10.96 6.28
N ASN A 329 1.44 -12.17 5.77
CA ASN A 329 1.65 -13.40 6.52
C ASN A 329 2.34 -14.46 5.63
N THR A 330 2.62 -15.64 6.17
CA THR A 330 3.41 -16.65 5.46
C THR A 330 2.60 -17.86 4.99
N VAL A 331 1.26 -17.74 5.00
CA VAL A 331 0.38 -18.84 4.61
C VAL A 331 0.49 -19.16 3.12
N GLN A 332 0.13 -20.39 2.78
CA GLN A 332 -0.09 -20.80 1.40
C GLN A 332 -1.04 -19.84 0.67
N GLN A 333 -0.62 -19.38 -0.51
CA GLN A 333 -1.41 -18.49 -1.35
C GLN A 333 -2.09 -19.27 -2.47
N PHE A 334 -3.41 -19.15 -2.55
CA PHE A 334 -4.21 -19.75 -3.60
C PHE A 334 -4.23 -18.86 -4.84
N PRO A 335 -4.32 -19.47 -6.03
CA PRO A 335 -4.31 -18.72 -7.27
C PRO A 335 -5.54 -17.81 -7.40
N PRO A 336 -5.37 -16.56 -7.89
CA PRO A 336 -6.49 -15.63 -8.09
C PRO A 336 -7.40 -16.05 -9.26
N ARG A 337 -6.93 -16.95 -10.14
CA ARG A 337 -7.66 -17.40 -11.33
C ARG A 337 -7.43 -18.89 -11.59
N ALA A 338 -8.37 -19.50 -12.32
CA ALA A 338 -8.33 -20.91 -12.65
C ALA A 338 -7.07 -21.30 -13.45
N GLY A 339 -6.56 -22.49 -13.14
CA GLY A 339 -5.44 -23.12 -13.84
C GLY A 339 -4.05 -22.61 -13.45
N LEU A 340 -3.92 -21.68 -12.50
CA LEU A 340 -2.63 -21.38 -11.87
C LEU A 340 -2.42 -22.34 -10.67
N VAL A 341 -1.17 -22.55 -10.27
CA VAL A 341 -0.81 -23.37 -9.10
C VAL A 341 -0.62 -22.49 -7.87
N ALA A 342 -0.92 -23.05 -6.69
CA ALA A 342 -0.72 -22.38 -5.41
C ALA A 342 0.77 -22.21 -5.07
N LEU A 343 1.08 -21.14 -4.33
CA LEU A 343 2.37 -20.92 -3.68
C LEU A 343 2.30 -21.54 -2.27
N PRO A 344 3.12 -22.54 -1.92
CA PRO A 344 3.14 -23.08 -0.55
C PRO A 344 3.47 -22.00 0.48
N GLY A 345 3.24 -22.28 1.77
CA GLY A 345 3.68 -21.39 2.83
C GLY A 345 5.20 -21.28 2.87
N LEU A 346 5.69 -20.05 2.73
CA LEU A 346 7.12 -19.70 2.77
C LEU A 346 7.27 -18.45 3.63
N ASP A 347 8.39 -18.32 4.34
CA ASP A 347 8.77 -17.05 4.99
C ASP A 347 8.74 -15.88 4.00
N LEU A 348 9.06 -16.13 2.73
CA LEU A 348 9.01 -15.13 1.66
C LEU A 348 7.61 -14.58 1.37
N ASN A 349 6.54 -15.34 1.66
CA ASN A 349 5.16 -14.96 1.36
C ASN A 349 4.69 -13.74 2.15
N ILE A 350 5.41 -13.37 3.21
CA ILE A 350 5.17 -12.13 3.94
C ILE A 350 5.21 -10.88 3.04
N SER A 351 5.92 -10.96 1.91
CA SER A 351 5.91 -9.96 0.85
C SER A 351 4.84 -10.28 -0.20
N HIS A 352 3.80 -9.46 -0.25
CA HIS A 352 2.81 -9.54 -1.33
C HIS A 352 3.42 -9.22 -2.70
N ALA A 353 4.51 -8.44 -2.78
CA ALA A 353 5.24 -8.25 -4.02
C ALA A 353 5.78 -9.56 -4.57
N PHE A 354 6.32 -10.43 -3.72
CA PHE A 354 6.77 -11.75 -4.13
C PHE A 354 5.63 -12.68 -4.51
N VAL A 355 4.56 -12.72 -3.71
CA VAL A 355 3.34 -13.51 -4.04
C VAL A 355 2.82 -13.13 -5.43
N ASN A 356 2.81 -11.85 -5.77
CA ASN A 356 2.38 -11.38 -7.07
C ASN A 356 3.35 -11.69 -8.20
N ILE A 357 4.67 -11.51 -7.97
CA ILE A 357 5.69 -11.95 -8.92
C ILE A 357 5.49 -13.42 -9.28
N PHE A 358 5.20 -14.27 -8.30
CA PHE A 358 4.94 -15.68 -8.52
C PHE A 358 3.74 -15.93 -9.44
N PHE A 359 2.57 -15.32 -9.16
CA PHE A 359 1.38 -15.53 -10.00
C PHE A 359 1.51 -14.92 -11.38
N TRP A 360 2.05 -13.70 -11.50
CA TRP A 360 2.30 -13.07 -12.80
C TRP A 360 3.28 -13.87 -13.66
N SER A 361 4.29 -14.50 -13.05
CA SER A 361 5.22 -15.38 -13.77
C SER A 361 4.52 -16.60 -14.37
N GLN A 362 3.52 -17.15 -13.68
CA GLN A 362 2.72 -18.25 -14.23
C GLN A 362 1.84 -17.78 -15.40
N GLU A 363 1.20 -16.62 -15.27
CA GLU A 363 0.38 -16.02 -16.33
C GLU A 363 1.23 -15.77 -17.59
N LYS A 364 2.40 -15.15 -17.43
CA LYS A 364 3.35 -14.93 -18.52
C LYS A 364 3.77 -16.25 -19.20
N LYS A 365 4.01 -17.33 -18.44
CA LYS A 365 4.39 -18.65 -18.99
C LYS A 365 3.29 -19.25 -19.86
N LYS A 366 2.01 -19.00 -19.53
CA LYS A 366 0.86 -19.48 -20.31
C LYS A 366 0.60 -18.71 -21.60
N GLU A 367 0.96 -17.43 -21.63
CA GLU A 367 0.81 -16.57 -22.83
C GLU A 367 1.87 -16.84 -23.91
N LEU A 368 2.95 -17.53 -23.56
CA LEU A 368 3.96 -17.96 -24.53
C LEU A 368 3.39 -19.11 -25.38
N PRO A 369 3.47 -19.05 -26.72
CA PRO A 369 3.06 -20.17 -27.57
C PRO A 369 3.85 -21.41 -27.18
N ALA A 370 3.17 -22.56 -27.08
CA ALA A 370 3.81 -23.82 -26.78
C ALA A 370 4.98 -24.04 -27.75
N ALA A 371 6.17 -24.30 -27.22
CA ALA A 371 7.32 -24.61 -28.06
C ALA A 371 6.94 -25.77 -29.00
N PRO A 372 7.28 -25.69 -30.30
CA PRO A 372 6.99 -26.79 -31.22
C PRO A 372 7.67 -28.04 -30.67
N LYS A 373 6.88 -29.09 -30.43
CA LYS A 373 7.39 -30.40 -30.06
C LYS A 373 8.34 -30.83 -31.20
N LYS A 374 9.62 -30.98 -30.88
CA LYS A 374 10.61 -31.55 -31.80
C LYS A 374 10.39 -33.04 -31.95
#